data_AF-A0A6S8BN02-F1
#
_entry.id   AF-A0A6S8BN02-F1
#
_cell.length_a   1.000
_cell.length_b   1.000
_cell.length_c   1.000
_cell.angle_alpha   90.00
_cell.angle_beta   90.00
_cell.angle_gamma   90.00
#
_symmetry.space_group_name_H-M   'P 1'
#
loop_
_entity.id
_entity.type
_entity.pdbx_description
1 polymer ?
#
loop_
_entity_poly.entity_id
_entity_poly.type
_entity_poly.pdbx_seq_one_letter_code
_entity_poly.pdbx_strand_id
1 'polypeptide(L)'
;MYDVFHRAGSRFSRLFAIQMWVTGVICTFICQLGQGKLSDAIHFVTATMYMIDHVVLFSYLKTRRIFRSAFYVSFLAMAAAMREKKRIHREHDLFSGEYSLDDIDVNNGHSIAKEHEKLSRLEPVIRNKIWWMDVFIMTFENLLFTSFVSGMTSGL
;
A
#
# COMPACT_ATOMS: atom_id res chain seq x y z
N MET A 1 28.77 0.49 28.95
CA MET A 1 27.64 1.03 28.17
C MET A 1 27.71 0.49 26.72
N TYR A 2 27.74 -0.84 26.56
CA TYR A 2 27.86 -1.51 25.26
C TYR A 2 27.03 -2.81 25.14
N ASP A 3 26.06 -3.06 26.02
CA ASP A 3 25.22 -4.26 25.97
C ASP A 3 23.84 -4.02 25.33
N VAL A 4 23.72 -3.03 24.44
CA VAL A 4 22.47 -2.77 23.72
C VAL A 4 22.39 -3.54 22.39
N PHE A 5 23.51 -4.02 21.86
CA PHE A 5 23.56 -4.60 20.51
C PHE A 5 23.41 -6.12 20.42
N HIS A 6 23.37 -6.85 21.54
CA HIS A 6 23.40 -8.33 21.50
C HIS A 6 22.23 -9.02 22.20
N ARG A 7 21.03 -8.42 22.20
CA ARG A 7 19.82 -9.20 22.47
C ARG A 7 19.53 -10.06 21.23
N ALA A 8 20.01 -11.30 21.24
CA ALA A 8 19.63 -12.30 20.25
C ALA A 8 18.09 -12.39 20.24
N GLY A 9 17.48 -11.79 19.21
CA GLY A 9 16.03 -11.87 19.03
C GLY A 9 15.62 -13.33 19.03
N SER A 10 14.56 -13.66 19.77
CA SER A 10 14.02 -15.02 19.82
C SER A 10 13.83 -15.58 18.39
N ARG A 11 13.98 -16.90 18.20
CA ARG A 11 13.74 -17.53 16.89
C ARG A 11 12.38 -17.12 16.30
N PHE A 12 11.39 -16.91 17.17
CA PHE A 12 10.07 -16.39 16.81
C PHE A 12 10.11 -15.00 16.17
N SER A 13 10.84 -14.04 16.76
CA SER A 13 10.97 -12.69 16.20
C SER A 13 11.65 -12.67 14.82
N ARG A 14 12.63 -13.56 14.60
CA ARG A 14 13.29 -13.70 13.28
C ARG A 14 12.35 -14.29 12.23
N LEU A 15 11.60 -15.34 12.59
CA LEU A 15 10.60 -15.94 11.70
C LEU A 15 9.50 -14.94 11.35
N PHE A 16 9.03 -14.18 12.34
CA PHE A 16 8.01 -13.15 12.14
C PHE A 16 8.49 -12.03 11.20
N ALA A 17 9.73 -11.55 11.37
CA ALA A 17 10.30 -10.54 10.48
C ALA A 17 10.45 -11.05 9.03
N ILE A 18 10.90 -12.29 8.85
CA ILE A 18 10.98 -12.92 7.53
C ILE A 18 9.59 -13.05 6.92
N GLN A 19 8.60 -13.50 7.69
CA GLN A 19 7.23 -13.64 7.23
C GLN A 19 6.63 -12.30 6.79
N MET A 20 6.77 -11.22 7.59
CA MET A 20 6.33 -9.89 7.18
C MET A 20 7.05 -9.39 5.92
N TRP A 21 8.36 -9.63 5.80
CA TRP A 21 9.11 -9.25 4.61
C TRP A 21 8.61 -9.98 3.36
N VAL A 22 8.44 -11.31 3.46
CA VAL A 22 7.89 -12.14 2.37
C VAL A 22 6.49 -11.68 2.00
N THR A 23 5.59 -11.48 2.97
CA THR A 23 4.23 -10.98 2.71
C THR A 23 4.27 -9.62 2.02
N GLY A 24 5.16 -8.71 2.43
CA GLY A 24 5.36 -7.43 1.78
C GLY A 24 5.82 -7.56 0.33
N VAL A 25 6.81 -8.41 0.06
CA VAL A 25 7.32 -8.67 -1.30
C VAL A 25 6.24 -9.31 -2.18
N ILE A 26 5.49 -10.30 -1.68
CA ILE A 26 4.39 -10.92 -2.42
C ILE A 26 3.31 -9.87 -2.75
N CYS A 27 2.97 -9.02 -1.77
CA CYS A 27 1.95 -7.98 -1.94
C CYS A 27 2.34 -6.93 -2.99
N THR A 28 3.62 -6.58 -3.10
CA THR A 28 4.11 -5.53 -4.01
C THR A 28 4.51 -6.05 -5.40
N PHE A 29 5.16 -7.21 -5.47
CA PHE A 29 5.69 -7.74 -6.74
C PHE A 29 4.74 -8.70 -7.45
N ILE A 30 4.04 -9.56 -6.71
CA ILE A 30 3.23 -10.64 -7.31
C ILE A 30 1.80 -10.16 -7.56
N CYS A 31 1.23 -9.39 -6.63
CA CYS A 31 -0.16 -8.97 -6.70
C CYS A 31 -0.26 -7.46 -6.96
N GLN A 32 0.09 -7.01 -8.16
CA GLN A 32 -0.09 -5.59 -8.49
C GLN A 32 -1.58 -5.25 -8.62
N LEU A 33 -1.99 -4.18 -7.95
CA LEU A 33 -3.36 -3.68 -8.01
C LEU A 33 -3.71 -3.29 -9.45
N GLY A 34 -4.87 -3.73 -9.95
CA GLY A 34 -5.36 -3.37 -11.29
C GLY A 34 -5.11 -4.40 -12.40
N GLN A 35 -4.45 -5.52 -12.11
CA GLN A 35 -4.21 -6.59 -13.11
C GLN A 35 -5.41 -7.53 -13.33
N GLY A 36 -6.53 -7.33 -12.61
CA GLY A 36 -7.76 -8.10 -12.81
C GLY A 36 -8.52 -8.39 -11.51
N LYS A 37 -9.75 -8.91 -11.61
CA LYS A 37 -10.62 -9.13 -10.44
C LYS A 37 -10.02 -10.10 -9.41
N LEU A 38 -9.37 -11.17 -9.89
CA LEU A 38 -8.72 -12.16 -9.02
C LEU A 38 -7.46 -11.60 -8.38
N SER A 39 -6.60 -10.92 -9.16
CA SER A 39 -5.39 -10.26 -8.65
C SER A 39 -5.74 -9.19 -7.61
N ASP A 40 -6.75 -8.35 -7.87
CA ASP A 40 -7.27 -7.37 -6.91
C ASP A 40 -7.74 -8.02 -5.60
N ALA A 41 -8.43 -9.17 -5.69
CA ALA A 41 -8.89 -9.89 -4.52
C ALA A 41 -7.72 -10.46 -3.71
N ILE A 42 -6.74 -11.09 -4.37
CA ILE A 42 -5.54 -11.63 -3.71
C ILE A 42 -4.71 -10.51 -3.10
N HIS A 43 -4.53 -9.38 -3.82
CA HIS A 43 -3.86 -8.19 -3.30
C HIS A 43 -4.56 -7.70 -2.03
N PHE A 44 -5.89 -7.58 -2.04
CA PHE A 44 -6.64 -7.11 -0.87
C PHE A 44 -6.51 -8.05 0.33
N VAL A 45 -6.56 -9.37 0.11
CA VAL A 45 -6.36 -10.37 1.16
C VAL A 45 -4.94 -10.28 1.73
N THR A 46 -3.93 -10.23 0.87
CA THR A 46 -2.51 -10.15 1.26
C THR A 46 -2.21 -8.85 2.00
N ALA A 47 -2.72 -7.72 1.52
CA ALA A 47 -2.62 -6.43 2.19
C ALA A 47 -3.31 -6.44 3.56
N THR A 48 -4.47 -7.11 3.68
CA THR A 48 -5.17 -7.26 4.96
C THR A 48 -4.35 -8.10 5.94
N MET A 49 -3.78 -9.22 5.50
CA MET A 49 -2.88 -10.04 6.32
C MET A 49 -1.65 -9.23 6.77
N TYR A 50 -1.02 -8.50 5.84
CA TYR A 50 0.11 -7.62 6.13
C TYR A 50 -0.22 -6.57 7.21
N MET A 51 -1.44 -6.03 7.18
CA MET A 51 -1.92 -5.10 8.22
C MET A 51 -2.15 -5.77 9.57
N ILE A 52 -2.65 -7.00 9.59
CA ILE A 52 -2.79 -7.79 10.84
C ILE A 52 -1.42 -8.04 11.45
N ASP A 53 -0.41 -8.39 10.64
CA ASP A 53 0.95 -8.60 11.11
C ASP A 53 1.50 -7.33 11.79
N HIS A 54 1.30 -6.15 11.20
CA HIS A 54 1.68 -4.88 11.84
C HIS A 54 0.97 -4.63 13.17
N VAL A 55 -0.32 -4.98 13.28
CA VAL A 55 -1.08 -4.87 14.54
C VAL A 55 -0.46 -5.76 15.63
N VAL A 56 -0.16 -7.02 15.28
CA VAL A 56 0.48 -7.99 16.17
C VAL A 56 1.86 -7.49 16.58
N LEU A 57 2.64 -6.97 15.64
CA LEU A 57 3.98 -6.45 15.90
C LEU A 57 3.95 -5.25 16.86
N PHE A 58 3.06 -4.29 16.65
CA PHE A 58 2.92 -3.15 17.56
C PHE A 58 2.50 -3.57 18.97
N SER A 59 1.68 -4.62 19.08
CA SER A 59 1.32 -5.21 20.37
C SER A 59 2.51 -5.89 21.04
N TYR A 60 3.29 -6.65 20.27
CA TYR A 60 4.48 -7.35 20.75
C TYR A 60 5.59 -6.39 21.22
N LEU A 61 5.85 -5.33 20.45
CA LEU A 61 6.86 -4.31 20.77
C LEU A 61 6.38 -3.28 21.80
N LYS A 62 5.13 -3.36 22.28
CA LYS A 62 4.52 -2.39 23.20
C LYS A 62 4.70 -0.93 22.72
N THR A 63 4.61 -0.71 21.40
CA THR A 63 4.83 0.59 20.78
C THR A 63 3.89 1.65 21.36
N ARG A 64 4.39 2.89 21.54
CA ARG A 64 3.59 4.00 22.08
C ARG A 64 2.31 4.20 21.26
N ARG A 65 1.20 4.52 21.95
CA ARG A 65 -0.13 4.67 21.34
C ARG A 65 -0.15 5.68 20.18
N ILE A 66 0.66 6.73 20.25
CA ILE A 66 0.74 7.78 19.23
C ILE A 66 1.13 7.20 17.86
N PHE A 67 2.19 6.39 17.79
CA PHE A 67 2.65 5.78 16.53
C PHE A 67 1.62 4.79 15.98
N ARG A 68 0.98 4.00 16.86
CA ARG A 68 -0.10 3.07 16.46
C ARG A 68 -1.30 3.82 15.88
N SER A 69 -1.73 4.90 16.52
CA SER A 69 -2.83 5.73 16.02
C SER A 69 -2.47 6.40 14.70
N ALA A 70 -1.27 6.95 14.57
CA ALA A 70 -0.80 7.56 13.33
C ALA A 70 -0.77 6.56 12.19
N PHE A 71 -0.29 5.34 12.44
CA PHE A 71 -0.28 4.26 11.46
C PHE A 71 -1.71 3.90 10.98
N TYR A 72 -2.65 3.65 11.91
CA TYR A 72 -4.02 3.28 11.55
C TYR A 72 -4.78 4.40 10.85
N VAL A 73 -4.65 5.64 11.33
CA VAL A 73 -5.28 6.80 10.69
C VAL A 73 -4.73 6.99 9.28
N SER A 74 -3.42 6.84 9.10
CA SER A 74 -2.80 6.95 7.77
C SER A 74 -3.28 5.87 6.82
N PHE A 75 -3.35 4.62 7.31
CA PHE A 75 -3.87 3.51 6.52
C PHE A 75 -5.32 3.72 6.10
N LEU A 76 -6.19 4.13 7.03
CA LEU A 76 -7.60 4.39 6.74
C LEU A 76 -7.79 5.56 5.76
N ALA A 77 -7.02 6.64 5.94
CA ALA A 77 -7.03 7.79 5.04
C ALA A 77 -6.59 7.40 3.62
N MET A 78 -5.51 6.63 3.51
CA MET A 78 -5.03 6.08 2.23
C MET A 78 -6.09 5.18 1.58
N ALA A 79 -6.68 4.24 2.33
CA ALA A 79 -7.72 3.35 1.82
C ALA A 79 -8.98 4.10 1.35
N ALA A 80 -9.37 5.16 2.07
CA ALA A 80 -10.47 6.04 1.67
C ALA A 80 -10.16 6.79 0.37
N ALA A 81 -8.96 7.35 0.24
CA ALA A 81 -8.53 8.04 -0.97
C ALA A 81 -8.46 7.10 -2.19
N MET A 82 -7.94 5.87 -2.01
CA MET A 82 -7.94 4.85 -3.07
C MET A 82 -9.36 4.46 -3.50
N ARG A 83 -10.31 4.33 -2.56
CA ARG A 83 -11.72 4.06 -2.87
C ARG A 83 -12.35 5.19 -3.67
N GLU A 84 -12.13 6.44 -3.25
CA GLU A 84 -12.64 7.62 -3.95
C GLU A 84 -12.04 7.73 -5.36
N LYS A 85 -10.72 7.53 -5.51
CA LYS A 85 -10.06 7.46 -6.81
C LYS A 85 -10.69 6.39 -7.69
N LYS A 86 -10.85 5.15 -7.17
CA LYS A 86 -11.50 4.04 -7.90
C LYS A 86 -12.95 4.35 -8.29
N ARG A 87 -13.68 5.09 -7.46
CA ARG A 87 -15.05 5.55 -7.78
C ARG A 87 -15.05 6.51 -8.97
N ILE A 88 -14.21 7.55 -8.94
CA ILE A 88 -14.09 8.53 -10.04
C ILE A 88 -13.72 7.84 -11.35
N HIS A 89 -12.79 6.89 -11.31
CA HIS A 89 -12.42 6.15 -12.52
C HIS A 89 -13.56 5.29 -13.09
N ARG A 90 -14.44 4.75 -12.24
CA ARG A 90 -15.63 4.03 -12.69
C ARG A 90 -16.69 4.95 -13.27
N GLU A 91 -16.89 6.12 -12.67
CA GLU A 91 -17.89 7.11 -13.13
C GLU A 91 -17.54 7.70 -14.50
N HIS A 92 -16.25 7.89 -14.80
CA HIS A 92 -15.78 8.43 -16.08
C HIS A 92 -15.34 7.36 -17.09
N ASP A 93 -15.72 6.10 -16.86
CA ASP A 93 -15.48 4.99 -17.78
C ASP A 93 -14.00 4.80 -18.18
N LEU A 94 -13.07 5.28 -17.34
CA LEU A 94 -11.63 5.25 -17.63
C LEU A 94 -11.09 3.81 -17.73
N PHE A 95 -11.81 2.85 -17.12
CA PHE A 95 -11.51 1.43 -17.11
C PHE A 95 -12.29 0.57 -18.12
N SER A 96 -13.14 1.15 -18.99
CA SER A 96 -14.02 0.36 -19.89
C SER A 96 -13.33 -0.16 -21.15
N GLY A 97 -12.10 0.31 -21.41
CA GLY A 97 -11.19 -0.42 -22.27
C GLY A 97 -10.73 -1.67 -21.52
N GLU A 98 -11.43 -2.77 -21.74
CA GLU A 98 -11.05 -4.14 -21.39
C GLU A 98 -9.53 -4.29 -21.36
N TYR A 99 -8.95 -4.38 -20.17
CA TYR A 99 -7.67 -5.08 -20.02
C TYR A 99 -8.00 -6.55 -20.28
N SER A 100 -8.09 -6.92 -21.55
CA SER A 100 -8.12 -8.32 -21.97
C SER A 100 -6.92 -9.00 -21.34
N LEU A 101 -7.14 -10.13 -20.69
CA LEU A 101 -6.11 -10.93 -20.03
C LEU A 101 -4.98 -11.36 -20.99
N ASP A 102 -5.13 -11.13 -22.30
CA ASP A 102 -4.13 -11.35 -23.35
C ASP A 102 -3.11 -10.20 -23.50
N ASP A 103 -3.36 -9.01 -22.93
CA ASP A 103 -2.43 -7.86 -22.96
C ASP A 103 -1.48 -7.82 -21.74
N ILE A 104 -1.32 -8.95 -21.03
CA ILE A 104 -0.29 -9.14 -19.99
C ILE A 104 1.06 -9.41 -20.71
N ASP A 105 1.50 -8.49 -21.57
CA ASP A 105 2.75 -8.64 -22.31
C ASP A 105 3.66 -7.41 -22.14
N VAL A 106 4.63 -7.56 -21.23
CA VAL A 106 6.01 -7.04 -21.25
C VAL A 106 6.26 -5.52 -21.30
N ASN A 107 5.28 -4.64 -21.52
CA ASN A 107 5.52 -3.22 -21.79
C ASN A 107 4.77 -2.25 -20.84
N ASN A 108 5.21 -2.19 -19.57
CA ASN A 108 4.73 -1.22 -18.58
C ASN A 108 4.72 0.25 -19.07
N GLY A 109 5.63 0.62 -19.99
CA GLY A 109 5.70 1.97 -20.55
C GLY A 109 4.51 2.33 -21.45
N HIS A 110 3.90 1.35 -22.13
CA HIS A 110 2.79 1.62 -23.06
C HIS A 110 1.45 1.83 -22.32
N SER A 111 1.27 1.15 -21.18
CA SER A 111 0.10 1.33 -20.30
C SER A 111 0.04 2.74 -19.70
N ILE A 112 1.19 3.25 -19.23
CA ILE A 112 1.28 4.60 -18.64
C ILE A 112 0.95 5.68 -19.69
N ALA A 113 1.50 5.56 -20.90
CA ALA A 113 1.24 6.52 -21.97
C ALA A 113 -0.25 6.57 -22.36
N LYS A 114 -0.92 5.42 -22.48
CA LYS A 114 -2.36 5.34 -22.76
C LYS A 114 -3.21 5.93 -21.63
N GLU A 115 -2.81 5.73 -20.37
CA GLU A 115 -3.49 6.33 -19.23
C GLU A 115 -3.35 7.87 -19.25
N HIS A 116 -2.15 8.39 -19.50
CA HIS A 116 -1.91 9.82 -19.65
C HIS A 116 -2.74 10.44 -20.79
N GLU A 117 -2.85 9.75 -21.92
CA GLU A 117 -3.69 10.19 -23.03
C GLU A 117 -5.17 10.25 -22.63
N LYS A 118 -5.69 9.23 -21.95
CA LYS A 118 -7.08 9.23 -21.44
C LYS A 118 -7.31 10.35 -20.41
N LEU A 119 -6.36 10.55 -19.49
CA LEU A 119 -6.41 11.62 -18.49
C LEU A 119 -6.36 13.02 -19.11
N SER A 120 -5.69 13.17 -20.26
CA SER A 120 -5.62 14.46 -20.97
C SER A 120 -6.97 14.90 -21.56
N ARG A 121 -7.85 13.92 -21.86
CA ARG A 121 -9.19 14.14 -22.43
C ARG A 121 -10.26 14.45 -21.36
N LEU A 122 -9.95 14.27 -20.08
CA LEU A 122 -10.86 14.59 -18.98
C LEU A 122 -10.98 16.10 -18.75
N GLU A 123 -12.11 16.50 -18.17
CA GLU A 123 -12.30 17.87 -17.69
C GLU A 123 -11.19 18.24 -16.68
N PRO A 124 -10.62 19.47 -16.74
CA PRO A 124 -9.54 19.89 -15.86
C PRO A 124 -9.85 19.72 -14.36
N VAL A 125 -11.11 19.89 -13.96
CA VAL A 125 -11.57 19.73 -12.58
C VAL A 125 -11.39 18.29 -12.09
N ILE A 126 -11.79 17.31 -12.90
CA ILE A 126 -11.68 15.88 -12.57
C ILE A 126 -10.21 15.47 -12.54
N ARG A 127 -9.42 15.90 -13.52
CA ARG A 127 -7.98 15.63 -13.57
C ARG A 127 -7.26 16.17 -12.33
N ASN A 128 -7.57 17.40 -11.92
CA ASN A 128 -7.01 17.98 -10.70
C ASN A 128 -7.43 17.19 -9.46
N LYS A 129 -8.69 16.74 -9.39
CA LYS A 129 -9.17 15.89 -8.29
C LYS A 129 -8.41 14.56 -8.21
N ILE A 130 -8.20 13.87 -9.33
CA ILE A 130 -7.41 12.63 -9.39
C ILE A 130 -5.97 12.88 -8.95
N TRP A 131 -5.34 13.94 -9.44
CA TRP A 131 -3.98 14.32 -9.06
C TRP A 131 -3.85 14.58 -7.56
N TRP A 132 -4.79 15.30 -6.96
CA TRP A 132 -4.82 15.51 -5.51
C TRP A 132 -4.99 14.20 -4.73
N MET A 133 -5.78 13.26 -5.22
CA MET A 133 -5.91 11.94 -4.60
C MET A 133 -4.59 11.18 -4.64
N ASP A 134 -3.82 11.27 -5.73
CA ASP A 134 -2.51 10.63 -5.82
C ASP A 134 -1.50 11.24 -4.86
N VAL A 135 -1.44 12.57 -4.76
CA VAL A 135 -0.60 13.26 -3.77
C VAL A 135 -0.98 12.83 -2.35
N PHE A 136 -2.29 12.74 -2.07
CA PHE A 136 -2.78 12.31 -0.77
C PHE A 136 -2.37 10.86 -0.46
N ILE A 137 -2.58 9.93 -1.40
CA ILE A 137 -2.16 8.53 -1.26
C ILE A 137 -0.66 8.43 -0.97
N MET A 138 0.19 9.07 -1.78
CA MET A 138 1.65 9.07 -1.57
C MET A 138 2.05 9.67 -0.22
N THR A 139 1.36 10.72 0.23
CA THR A 139 1.63 11.36 1.53
C THR A 139 1.31 10.41 2.68
N PHE A 140 0.13 9.77 2.66
CA PHE A 140 -0.28 8.84 3.71
C PHE A 140 0.50 7.53 3.69
N GLU A 141 0.90 7.07 2.52
CA GLU A 141 1.82 5.94 2.38
C GLU A 141 3.16 6.24 3.08
N ASN A 142 3.77 7.40 2.79
CA ASN A 142 5.00 7.82 3.45
C ASN A 142 4.82 8.02 4.97
N LEU A 143 3.67 8.54 5.41
CA LEU A 143 3.35 8.69 6.83
C LEU A 143 3.17 7.33 7.51
N LEU A 144 2.56 6.37 6.83
CA LEU A 144 2.43 4.99 7.28
C LEU A 144 3.81 4.34 7.46
N PHE A 145 4.71 4.47 6.48
CA PHE A 145 6.08 4.01 6.60
C PHE A 145 6.84 4.71 7.74
N THR A 146 6.73 6.04 7.82
CA THR A 146 7.43 6.83 8.85
C THR A 146 6.95 6.47 10.25
N SER A 147 5.64 6.34 10.45
CA SER A 147 5.06 5.95 11.74
C SER A 147 5.43 4.52 12.14
N PHE A 148 5.50 3.61 11.17
CA PHE A 148 5.97 2.24 11.39
C PHE A 148 7.44 2.19 11.82
N VAL A 149 8.35 2.77 11.02
CA VAL A 149 9.79 2.78 11.30
C VAL A 149 10.08 3.49 12.62
N SER A 150 9.48 4.66 12.85
CA SER A 150 9.62 5.40 14.12
C SER A 150 9.03 4.62 15.30
N GLY A 151 7.93 3.91 15.07
CA GLY A 151 7.32 3.03 16.08
C GLY A 151 8.25 1.89 16.48
N MET A 152 8.92 1.26 15.51
CA MET A 152 9.90 0.19 15.77
C MET A 152 11.14 0.70 16.52
N THR A 153 11.68 1.87 16.16
CA THR A 153 12.84 2.44 16.88
C THR A 153 12.49 2.91 18.28
N SER A 154 11.24 3.31 18.54
CA SER A 154 10.79 3.73 19.88
C SER A 154 10.53 2.57 20.85
N GLY A 155 10.41 1.34 20.34
CA GLY A 155 10.15 0.12 21.12
C GLY A 155 11.40 -0.73 21.39
N LEU A 156 12.55 -0.34 20.83
CA LEU A 156 13.87 -0.90 21.11
C LEU A 156 14.56 -0.09 22.21
#